data_AF-A0A9D2X9T2-F1
#
_entry.id   AF-A0A9D2X9T2-F1
#
_cell.length_a   1.000
_cell.length_b   1.000
_cell.length_c   1.000
_cell.angle_alpha   90.00
_cell.angle_beta   90.00
_cell.angle_gamma   90.00
#
_symmetry.space_group_name_H-M   'P 1'
#
loop_
_entity.id
_entity.type
_entity.pdbx_description
1 polymer ?
#
loop_
_entity_poly.entity_id
_entity_poly.type
_entity_poly.pdbx_seq_one_letter_code
_entity_poly.pdbx_strand_id
1 'polypeptide(L)' 'MTMQGVNQTMMQNVQSLSKSQTSVSKIECYVCGKGLEDGHCITAKTLPNGTVLFCDVHYSLQ' A
#
# COMPACT_ATOMS: atom_id res chain seq x y z
N MET A 1 34.06 20.89 36.59
CA MET A 1 33.52 21.21 35.24
C MET A 1 32.70 20.01 34.80
N THR A 2 31.41 20.00 35.12
CA THR A 2 30.48 18.90 34.80
C THR A 2 29.54 19.36 33.69
N MET A 3 29.81 18.92 32.45
CA MET A 3 28.96 19.18 31.30
C MET A 3 27.80 18.18 31.30
N GLN A 4 26.60 18.63 31.65
CA GLN A 4 25.36 17.87 31.48
C GLN A 4 24.94 17.95 30.01
N GLY A 5 25.35 16.95 29.22
CA GLY A 5 24.88 16.78 27.84
C GLY A 5 23.45 16.26 27.83
N VAL A 6 22.49 17.18 27.78
CA VAL A 6 21.07 16.85 27.59
C VAL A 6 20.87 16.39 26.14
N ASN A 7 21.08 15.10 25.88
CA ASN A 7 20.66 14.49 24.62
C ASN A 7 19.14 14.27 24.67
N GLN A 8 18.39 15.31 24.34
CA GLN A 8 16.99 15.20 23.96
C GLN A 8 16.94 14.49 22.61
N THR A 9 16.89 13.15 22.63
CA THR A 9 16.57 12.34 21.46
C THR A 9 15.15 12.70 21.04
N MET A 10 15.02 13.59 20.05
CA MET A 10 13.75 13.88 19.38
C MET A 10 13.24 12.58 18.78
N MET A 11 12.30 11.92 19.47
CA MET A 11 11.45 10.92 18.85
C MET A 11 10.66 11.67 17.77
N GLN A 12 11.07 11.52 16.52
CA GLN A 12 10.22 11.86 15.39
C GLN A 12 9.03 10.91 15.45
N ASN A 13 7.98 11.36 16.13
CA ASN A 13 6.65 10.82 16.02
C ASN A 13 6.33 10.79 14.53
N VAL A 14 6.45 9.61 13.91
CA VAL A 14 6.00 9.35 12.55
C VAL A 14 4.50 9.59 12.57
N GLN A 15 4.12 10.84 12.35
CA GLN A 15 2.75 11.30 12.38
C GLN A 15 1.99 10.44 11.39
N SER A 16 1.21 9.53 11.97
CA SER A 16 -0.02 8.97 11.46
C SER A 16 -0.12 9.10 9.94
N LEU A 17 0.39 8.08 9.22
CA LEU A 17 -0.04 7.81 7.86
C LEU A 17 -1.57 7.89 7.88
N SER A 18 -2.12 8.98 7.36
CA SER A 18 -3.56 9.16 7.22
C SER A 18 -4.06 7.93 6.49
N LYS A 19 -4.68 7.00 7.23
CA LYS A 19 -5.28 5.79 6.66
C LYS A 19 -6.25 6.29 5.62
N SER A 20 -5.83 6.28 4.36
CA SER A 20 -6.68 6.65 3.25
C SER A 20 -7.91 5.77 3.39
N GLN A 21 -9.07 6.41 3.56
CA GLN A 21 -10.32 5.69 3.74
C GLN A 21 -10.69 5.09 2.39
N THR A 22 -10.15 3.91 2.10
CA THR A 22 -10.51 3.17 0.89
C THR A 22 -11.71 2.30 1.24
N SER A 23 -12.71 2.29 0.36
CA SER A 23 -13.84 1.36 0.46
C SER A 23 -13.45 -0.08 0.10
N VAL A 24 -12.19 -0.31 -0.28
CA VAL A 24 -11.69 -1.60 -0.74
C VAL A 24 -11.08 -2.33 0.46
N SER A 25 -11.73 -3.43 0.86
CA SER A 25 -11.28 -4.28 1.96
C SER A 25 -10.19 -5.28 1.57
N LYS A 26 -10.03 -5.55 0.27
CA LYS A 26 -9.08 -6.53 -0.24
C LYS A 26 -8.52 -6.13 -1.60
N ILE A 27 -7.20 -6.23 -1.74
CA ILE A 27 -6.47 -5.89 -2.98
C ILE A 27 -5.93 -7.21 -3.55
N GLU A 28 -6.70 -7.82 -4.44
CA GLU A 28 -6.37 -9.09 -5.09
C GLU A 28 -6.66 -9.02 -6.60
N CYS A 29 -5.89 -9.79 -7.37
CA CYS A 29 -6.13 -9.92 -8.80
C CYS A 29 -7.45 -10.63 -9.06
N TYR A 30 -8.29 -10.02 -9.90
CA TYR A 30 -9.57 -10.58 -10.32
C TYR A 30 -9.47 -11.95 -11.00
N VAL A 31 -8.33 -12.26 -11.65
CA VAL A 31 -8.15 -13.49 -12.44
C VAL A 31 -7.69 -14.67 -11.58
N CYS A 32 -6.67 -14.48 -10.73
CA CYS A 32 -6.05 -15.56 -9.97
C CYS A 32 -6.22 -15.46 -8.45
N GLY A 33 -6.86 -14.40 -7.95
CA GLY A 33 -7.04 -14.16 -6.51
C GLY A 33 -5.76 -13.82 -5.75
N LYS A 34 -4.62 -13.68 -6.44
CA LYS A 34 -3.35 -13.32 -5.80
C LYS A 34 -3.30 -11.84 -5.47
N GLY A 35 -2.86 -11.49 -4.28
CA GLY A 35 -2.74 -10.13 -3.79
C GLY A 35 -1.30 -9.67 -3.61
N LEU A 36 -1.15 -8.53 -2.94
CA LEU A 36 0.16 -7.99 -2.59
C LEU A 36 0.95 -8.92 -1.65
N GLU A 37 0.24 -9.63 -0.77
CA GLU A 37 0.83 -10.61 0.17
C GLU A 37 1.51 -11.78 -0.54
N ASP A 38 1.09 -12.10 -1.78
CA ASP A 38 1.69 -13.13 -2.62
C ASP A 38 2.95 -12.65 -3.37
N GLY A 39 3.40 -11.41 -3.14
CA GLY A 39 4.53 -10.80 -3.83
C GLY A 39 4.20 -10.27 -5.23
N HIS A 40 2.91 -10.13 -5.55
CA HIS A 40 2.46 -9.60 -6.84
C HIS A 40 2.18 -8.10 -6.79
N CYS A 41 2.53 -7.38 -7.86
CA CYS A 41 2.10 -6.00 -8.01
C CYS A 41 0.67 -5.96 -8.54
N ILE A 42 -0.24 -5.30 -7.81
CA ILE A 42 -1.64 -5.17 -8.22
C ILE A 42 -1.88 -3.78 -8.82
N THR A 43 -2.46 -3.76 -10.01
CA THR A 43 -2.82 -2.54 -10.75
C THR A 43 -4.32 -2.44 -10.91
N ALA A 44 -4.89 -1.27 -10.60
CA ALA A 44 -6.29 -0.99 -10.86
C ALA A 44 -6.48 -0.46 -12.29
N LYS A 45 -7.42 -1.06 -13.03
CA LYS A 45 -7.81 -0.62 -14.37
C LYS A 45 -9.30 -0.26 -14.38
N THR A 46 -9.59 0.98 -14.75
CA THR A 46 -10.96 1.45 -14.92
C THR A 46 -11.48 1.03 -16.29
N LEU A 47 -12.55 0.24 -16.30
CA LEU A 47 -13.32 -0.19 -17.46
C LEU A 47 -14.69 0.53 -17.43
N PRO A 48 -15.45 0.53 -18.54
CA PRO A 48 -16.77 1.17 -18.60
C PRO A 48 -17.78 0.61 -17.57
N ASN A 49 -17.59 -0.63 -17.14
CA ASN A 49 -18.42 -1.34 -16.17
C ASN A 49 -17.90 -1.26 -14.72
N GLY A 50 -16.76 -0.61 -14.46
CA GLY A 50 -16.19 -0.46 -13.13
C GLY A 50 -14.67 -0.59 -13.09
N THR A 51 -14.10 -0.64 -11.89
CA THR A 51 -12.66 -0.80 -11.68
C THR A 51 -12.32 -2.25 -11.37
N VAL A 52 -11.37 -2.82 -12.10
CA VAL A 52 -10.90 -4.20 -11.94
C VAL A 52 -9.42 -4.20 -11.56
N LEU A 53 -9.00 -5.13 -10.70
CA LEU A 53 -7.63 -5.29 -10.25
C LEU A 53 -6.93 -6.43 -11.00
N PHE A 54 -5.74 -6.17 -11.55
CA PHE A 54 -4.91 -7.16 -12.23
C PHE A 54 -3.53 -7.23 -11.61
N CYS A 55 -2.97 -8.44 -11.46
CA CYS A 55 -1.55 -8.58 -11.11
C CYS A 55 -0.64 -8.34 -12.31
N ASP A 56 0.66 -8.17 -12.06
CA ASP A 56 1.73 -8.03 -13.05
C ASP A 56 1.67 -9.07 -14.18
N VAL A 57 1.32 -10.31 -13.86
CA VAL A 57 1.17 -11.41 -14.85
C VAL A 57 -0.05 -11.22 -15.74
N HIS A 58 -1.20 -10.85 -15.16
CA HIS A 58 -2.48 -10.78 -15.88
C HIS A 58 -2.78 -9.39 -16.45
N TYR A 59 -1.99 -8.36 -16.11
CA TYR A 59 -2.14 -7.01 -16.64
C TYR A 59 -1.93 -6.93 -18.16
N SER A 60 -0.96 -7.71 -18.67
CA SER A 60 -0.56 -7.72 -20.09
C SER A 60 -1.47 -8.56 -20.99
N LEU A 61 -2.47 -9.26 -20.43
CA LEU A 61 -3.39 -10.11 -21.20
C LEU A 61 -4.56 -9.32 -21.80
N GLN A 62 -4.40 -8.00 -21.99
CA GLN A 62 -5.39 -7.09 -22.59
C GLN A 62 -4.86 -6.43 -23.85
#